data_AF-A0A843KG54-F1
#
_entry.id   AF-A0A843KG54-F1
#
_cell.length_a   1.000
_cell.length_b   1.000
_cell.length_c   1.000
_cell.angle_alpha   90.00
_cell.angle_beta   90.00
_cell.angle_gamma   90.00
#
_symmetry.space_group_name_H-M   'P 1'
#
loop_
_entity.id
_entity.type
_entity.pdbx_description
1 polymer ?
#
loop_
_entity_poly.entity_id
_entity_poly.type
_entity_poly.pdbx_seq_one_letter_code
_entity_poly.pdbx_strand_id
1 'polypeptide(L)'
;MATPGPAAEVESVKAAISKYFPVYDVRVSYDSLTFFITPEQSSLQGKFDQLRNEFKERMLVPVLRYHGGEYTINVVRRPELRTRGLWLNSILLIVTLITTIIAGAVLWASYGGNNDLSRPENYLWGALFFAVPLMTILGTHELSHYLAAKKCGVAASL
;
A
#
# COMPACT_ATOMS: atom_id res chain seq x y z
N MET A 1 -7.87 -32.27 -4.08
CA MET A 1 -8.63 -31.51 -3.06
C MET A 1 -9.68 -30.71 -3.84
N ALA A 2 -10.96 -31.06 -3.74
CA ALA A 2 -12.00 -30.43 -4.54
C ALA A 2 -12.15 -28.96 -4.11
N THR A 3 -11.99 -28.03 -5.04
CA THR A 3 -12.37 -26.62 -4.82
C THR A 3 -13.86 -26.59 -4.51
N PRO A 4 -14.29 -26.06 -3.35
CA PRO A 4 -15.71 -25.91 -3.06
C PRO A 4 -16.37 -25.09 -4.17
N GLY A 5 -17.57 -25.49 -4.60
CA GLY A 5 -18.30 -24.77 -5.64
C GLY A 5 -18.58 -23.31 -5.23
N PRO A 6 -18.80 -22.40 -6.20
CA PRO A 6 -18.99 -20.97 -5.93
C PRO A 6 -20.08 -20.69 -4.89
N ALA A 7 -21.13 -21.51 -4.83
CA ALA A 7 -22.19 -21.39 -3.81
C ALA A 7 -21.70 -21.64 -2.37
N ALA A 8 -20.84 -22.64 -2.16
CA ALA A 8 -20.32 -22.98 -0.82
C ALA A 8 -19.34 -21.92 -0.31
N GLU A 9 -18.58 -21.29 -1.21
CA GLU A 9 -17.70 -20.17 -0.86
C GLU A 9 -18.54 -18.96 -0.40
N VAL A 10 -19.61 -18.62 -1.13
CA VAL A 10 -20.55 -17.54 -0.77
C VAL A 10 -21.19 -17.77 0.60
N GLU A 11 -21.65 -18.99 0.89
CA GLU A 11 -22.22 -19.33 2.20
C GLU A 11 -21.19 -19.19 3.33
N SER A 12 -19.95 -19.64 3.09
CA SER A 12 -18.88 -19.51 4.09
C SER A 12 -18.54 -18.04 4.41
N VAL A 13 -18.52 -17.18 3.40
CA VAL A 13 -18.27 -15.74 3.55
C VAL A 13 -19.45 -15.07 4.24
N LYS A 14 -20.69 -15.42 3.86
CA LYS A 14 -21.91 -14.95 4.52
C LYS A 14 -21.92 -15.30 5.99
N ALA A 15 -21.58 -16.54 6.35
CA ALA A 15 -21.53 -17.00 7.74
C ALA A 15 -20.51 -16.20 8.56
N ALA A 16 -19.33 -15.93 7.99
CA ALA A 16 -18.29 -15.14 8.65
C ALA A 16 -18.73 -13.68 8.88
N ILE A 17 -19.38 -13.03 7.91
CA ILE A 17 -19.90 -11.65 8.08
C ILE A 17 -21.05 -11.60 9.09
N SER A 18 -21.95 -12.58 9.03
CA SER A 18 -23.15 -12.64 9.88
C SER A 18 -22.83 -12.79 11.38
N LYS A 19 -21.63 -13.26 11.72
CA LYS A 19 -21.10 -13.31 13.09
C LYS A 19 -20.90 -11.91 13.70
N TYR A 20 -20.59 -10.92 12.86
CA TYR A 20 -20.27 -9.56 13.29
C TYR A 20 -21.39 -8.56 13.00
N PHE A 21 -22.11 -8.74 11.90
CA PHE A 21 -23.11 -7.79 11.42
C PHE A 21 -24.42 -8.49 11.06
N PRO A 22 -25.58 -7.92 11.41
CA PRO A 22 -26.86 -8.37 10.86
C PRO A 22 -26.87 -8.09 9.35
N VAL A 23 -26.92 -9.15 8.55
CA VAL A 23 -27.02 -9.08 7.08
C VAL A 23 -28.49 -9.20 6.69
N TYR A 24 -29.02 -8.23 5.96
CA TYR A 24 -30.42 -8.25 5.49
C TYR A 24 -30.56 -8.58 4.00
N ASP A 25 -29.55 -8.27 3.18
CA ASP A 25 -29.54 -8.61 1.75
C ASP A 25 -28.12 -9.00 1.29
N VAL A 26 -28.04 -9.84 0.26
CA VAL A 26 -26.79 -10.29 -0.36
C VAL A 26 -26.93 -10.23 -1.87
N ARG A 27 -26.09 -9.42 -2.51
CA ARG A 27 -25.97 -9.35 -3.96
C ARG A 27 -24.68 -10.03 -4.42
N VAL A 28 -24.85 -11.04 -5.26
CA VAL A 28 -23.75 -11.76 -5.90
C VAL A 28 -23.57 -11.21 -7.31
N SER A 29 -22.41 -10.61 -7.57
CA SER A 29 -21.95 -10.25 -8.92
C SER A 29 -20.86 -11.22 -9.36
N TYR A 30 -20.55 -11.24 -10.66
CA TYR A 30 -19.52 -12.14 -11.23
C TYR A 30 -18.14 -11.98 -10.57
N ASP A 31 -17.77 -10.75 -10.18
CA ASP A 31 -16.44 -10.45 -9.61
C ASP A 31 -16.47 -10.01 -8.14
N SER A 32 -17.66 -9.87 -7.53
CA SER A 32 -17.77 -9.35 -6.15
C SER A 32 -19.01 -9.84 -5.41
N LEU A 33 -18.86 -9.97 -4.09
CA LEU A 33 -19.97 -10.24 -3.17
C LEU A 33 -20.25 -8.98 -2.36
N THR A 34 -21.46 -8.46 -2.48
CA THR A 34 -21.94 -7.29 -1.75
C THR A 34 -22.94 -7.71 -0.69
N PHE A 35 -22.62 -7.47 0.57
CA PHE A 35 -23.47 -7.76 1.72
C PHE A 35 -24.05 -6.46 2.25
N PHE A 36 -25.37 -6.39 2.37
CA PHE A 36 -26.04 -5.24 2.97
C PHE A 36 -26.26 -5.50 4.45
N ILE A 37 -25.79 -4.58 5.28
CA ILE A 37 -25.76 -4.75 6.73
C ILE A 37 -26.45 -3.60 7.45
N THR A 38 -26.98 -3.89 8.64
CA THR A 38 -27.48 -2.88 9.57
C THR A 38 -26.59 -2.85 10.80
N PRO A 39 -25.50 -2.07 10.77
CA PRO A 39 -24.58 -2.03 11.90
C PRO A 39 -25.10 -1.18 13.04
N GLU A 40 -24.66 -1.53 14.23
CA GLU A 40 -24.74 -0.66 15.40
C GLU A 40 -23.56 0.31 15.37
N GLN A 41 -23.84 1.62 15.27
CA GLN A 41 -22.83 2.65 14.99
C GLN A 41 -21.71 2.73 16.03
N SER A 42 -22.03 2.49 17.31
CA SER A 42 -21.08 2.51 18.42
C SER A 42 -20.02 1.40 18.33
N SER A 43 -20.38 0.24 17.77
CA SER A 43 -19.52 -0.95 17.72
C SER A 43 -19.02 -1.28 16.31
N LEU A 44 -19.46 -0.54 15.29
CA LEU A 44 -19.14 -0.74 13.88
C LEU A 44 -17.64 -0.89 13.63
N GLN A 45 -16.84 0.06 14.10
CA GLN A 45 -15.41 0.09 13.80
C GLN A 45 -14.66 -1.09 14.44
N GLY A 46 -14.95 -1.40 15.70
CA GLY A 46 -14.34 -2.54 16.40
C GLY A 46 -14.74 -3.90 15.80
N LYS A 47 -16.02 -4.09 15.47
CA LYS A 47 -16.51 -5.31 14.81
C LYS A 47 -15.93 -5.47 13.40
N PHE A 48 -15.79 -4.36 12.67
CA PHE A 48 -15.21 -4.38 11.33
C PHE A 48 -13.71 -4.71 11.36
N ASP A 49 -12.96 -4.18 12.33
CA ASP A 49 -11.55 -4.54 12.52
C ASP A 49 -11.37 -6.04 12.84
N GLN A 50 -12.25 -6.62 13.64
CA GLN A 50 -12.26 -8.07 13.92
C GLN A 50 -12.57 -8.89 12.66
N LEU A 51 -13.59 -8.49 11.89
CA LEU A 51 -13.91 -9.10 10.60
C LEU A 51 -12.72 -9.03 9.63
N ARG A 52 -12.06 -7.87 9.53
CA ARG A 52 -10.87 -7.68 8.67
C ARG A 52 -9.74 -8.62 9.06
N ASN A 53 -9.51 -8.84 10.35
CA ASN A 53 -8.47 -9.75 10.82
C ASN A 53 -8.79 -11.21 10.49
N GLU A 54 -10.04 -11.66 10.66
CA GLU A 54 -10.46 -13.03 10.26
C GLU A 54 -10.33 -13.24 8.74
N PHE A 55 -10.65 -12.22 7.95
CA PHE A 55 -10.58 -12.30 6.48
C PHE A 55 -9.15 -12.27 5.94
N LYS A 56 -8.20 -11.70 6.70
CA LYS A 56 -6.78 -11.61 6.33
C LYS A 56 -6.14 -12.99 6.12
N GLU A 57 -6.49 -13.96 6.96
CA GLU A 57 -6.01 -15.35 6.85
C GLU A 57 -6.60 -16.08 5.63
N ARG A 58 -7.78 -15.65 5.18
CA ARG A 58 -8.50 -16.22 4.04
C ARG A 58 -8.17 -15.54 2.71
N MET A 59 -7.21 -14.62 2.67
CA MET A 59 -6.88 -13.81 1.49
C MET A 59 -8.08 -13.02 0.92
N LEU A 60 -9.03 -12.66 1.78
CA LEU A 60 -10.19 -11.85 1.45
C LEU A 60 -10.01 -10.45 2.05
N VAL A 61 -10.51 -9.42 1.35
CA VAL A 61 -10.49 -8.04 1.84
C VAL A 61 -11.94 -7.53 1.89
N PRO A 62 -12.50 -7.36 3.10
CA PRO A 62 -13.80 -6.73 3.26
C PRO A 62 -13.64 -5.20 3.14
N VAL A 63 -14.51 -4.56 2.36
CA VAL A 63 -14.55 -3.11 2.16
C VAL A 63 -15.91 -2.59 2.61
N LEU A 64 -15.93 -1.90 3.75
CA LEU A 64 -17.12 -1.22 4.26
C LEU A 64 -17.36 0.07 3.47
N ARG A 65 -18.56 0.24 2.92
CA ARG A 65 -19.02 1.48 2.30
C ARG A 65 -20.36 1.91 2.88
N TYR A 66 -20.58 3.21 2.93
CA TYR A 66 -21.87 3.80 3.24
C TYR A 66 -22.34 4.60 2.03
N HIS A 67 -23.52 4.28 1.48
CA HIS A 67 -24.08 4.96 0.33
C HIS A 67 -25.60 5.04 0.44
N GLY A 68 -26.18 6.22 0.21
CA GLY A 68 -27.64 6.39 0.15
C GLY A 68 -28.41 6.04 1.43
N GLY A 69 -27.76 5.99 2.60
CA GLY A 69 -28.37 5.57 3.86
C GLY A 69 -28.08 4.12 4.26
N GLU A 70 -27.42 3.34 3.40
CA GLU A 70 -27.17 1.92 3.62
C GLU A 70 -25.68 1.61 3.82
N TYR A 71 -25.39 0.66 4.72
CA TYR A 71 -24.06 0.10 4.90
C TYR A 71 -23.91 -1.17 4.07
N THR A 72 -22.83 -1.24 3.31
CA THR A 72 -22.48 -2.40 2.49
C THR A 72 -21.07 -2.88 2.79
N ILE A 73 -20.87 -4.19 2.82
CA ILE A 73 -19.55 -4.83 2.87
C ILE A 73 -19.33 -5.51 1.54
N ASN A 74 -18.37 -5.02 0.77
CA ASN A 74 -17.91 -5.67 -0.46
C ASN A 74 -16.72 -6.56 -0.15
N VAL A 75 -16.81 -7.83 -0.49
CA VAL A 75 -15.69 -8.77 -0.32
C VAL A 75 -14.99 -8.94 -1.66
N VAL A 76 -13.72 -8.57 -1.69
CA VAL A 76 -12.85 -8.78 -2.85
C VAL A 76 -11.75 -9.76 -2.49
N ARG A 77 -11.34 -10.61 -3.44
CA ARG A 77 -10.15 -11.44 -3.26
C ARG A 77 -8.92 -10.53 -3.29
N ARG A 78 -8.00 -10.76 -2.36
CA ARG A 78 -6.76 -9.99 -2.30
C ARG A 78 -5.92 -10.36 -3.53
N PRO A 79 -5.61 -9.42 -4.44
CA PRO A 79 -4.65 -9.70 -5.49
C PRO A 79 -3.31 -10.02 -4.83
N GLU A 80 -2.65 -11.09 -5.29
CA GLU A 80 -1.29 -11.41 -4.83
C GLU A 80 -0.38 -10.23 -5.18
N LEU A 81 0.03 -9.48 -4.16
CA LEU A 81 1.02 -8.44 -4.32
C LEU A 81 2.36 -9.12 -4.58
N ARG A 82 2.66 -9.36 -5.86
CA ARG A 82 3.98 -9.81 -6.28
C ARG A 82 4.94 -8.65 -6.10
N THR A 83 5.53 -8.57 -4.91
CA THR A 83 6.63 -7.63 -4.66
C THR A 83 7.77 -7.99 -5.61
N ARG A 84 8.24 -7.01 -6.41
CA ARG A 84 9.50 -7.21 -7.15
C ARG A 84 10.60 -7.47 -6.13
N GLY A 85 11.56 -8.33 -6.47
CA GLY A 85 12.60 -8.73 -5.53
C GLY A 85 13.36 -7.51 -4.99
N LEU A 86 13.59 -7.47 -3.67
CA LEU A 86 14.28 -6.37 -2.97
C LEU A 86 15.59 -5.94 -3.66
N TRP A 87 16.28 -6.89 -4.29
CA TRP A 87 17.52 -6.65 -5.02
C TRP A 87 17.37 -5.62 -6.15
N LEU A 88 16.25 -5.62 -6.87
CA LEU A 88 15.99 -4.64 -7.92
C LEU A 88 15.85 -3.23 -7.34
N ASN A 89 15.14 -3.09 -6.22
CA ASN A 89 14.97 -1.79 -5.55
C ASN A 89 16.32 -1.26 -5.06
N SER A 90 17.18 -2.13 -4.51
CA SER A 90 18.54 -1.74 -4.10
C SER A 90 19.39 -1.27 -5.27
N ILE A 91 19.34 -1.95 -6.43
CA ILE A 91 20.07 -1.51 -7.63
C ILE A 91 19.56 -0.16 -8.11
N LEU A 92 18.24 0.01 -8.22
CA LEU A 92 17.67 1.28 -8.66
C LEU A 92 18.05 2.42 -7.71
N LEU A 93 18.10 2.18 -6.40
CA LEU A 93 18.52 3.17 -5.41
C LEU A 93 19.99 3.57 -5.61
N ILE A 94 20.89 2.61 -5.84
CA ILE A 94 22.31 2.89 -6.08
C ILE A 94 22.48 3.70 -7.37
N VAL A 95 21.80 3.30 -8.45
CA VAL A 95 21.83 4.03 -9.72
C VAL A 95 21.34 5.46 -9.52
N THR A 96 20.21 5.64 -8.83
CA THR A 96 19.63 6.95 -8.54
C THR A 96 20.58 7.83 -7.73
N LEU A 97 21.23 7.27 -6.71
CA LEU A 97 22.20 7.98 -5.89
C LEU A 97 23.37 8.48 -6.74
N ILE A 98 23.94 7.61 -7.58
CA ILE A 98 25.06 7.96 -8.48
C ILE A 98 24.64 9.07 -9.46
N THR A 99 23.50 8.92 -10.14
CA THR A 99 23.03 9.93 -11.09
C THR A 99 22.73 11.26 -10.43
N THR A 100 22.22 11.25 -9.20
CA THR A 100 21.91 12.48 -8.45
C THR A 100 23.19 13.20 -8.01
N ILE A 101 24.23 12.47 -7.61
CA ILE A 101 25.55 13.05 -7.30
C ILE A 101 26.17 13.68 -8.55
N ILE A 102 26.12 13.00 -9.69
CA ILE A 102 26.63 13.54 -10.96
C ILE A 102 25.85 14.81 -11.36
N ALA A 103 24.52 14.78 -11.27
CA ALA A 103 23.69 15.96 -11.55
C ALA A 103 24.04 17.12 -10.61
N GLY A 104 24.21 16.85 -9.32
CA GLY A 104 24.65 17.83 -8.34
C GLY A 104 26.04 18.42 -8.67
N ALA A 105 26.97 17.58 -9.13
CA ALA A 105 28.31 18.01 -9.53
C ALA A 105 28.27 18.96 -10.73
N VAL A 106 27.44 18.66 -11.74
CA VAL A 106 27.21 19.53 -12.90
C VAL A 106 26.63 20.88 -12.48
N LEU A 107 25.61 20.87 -11.61
CA LEU A 107 25.00 22.08 -11.09
C LEU A 107 26.01 22.94 -10.30
N TRP A 108 26.82 22.30 -9.47
CA TRP A 108 27.83 22.99 -8.68
C TRP A 108 28.96 23.57 -9.54
N ALA A 109 29.47 22.79 -10.51
CA ALA A 109 30.49 23.23 -11.45
C ALA A 109 30.02 24.46 -12.26
N SER A 110 28.76 24.44 -12.72
CA SER A 110 28.14 25.58 -13.40
C SER A 110 28.00 26.80 -12.48
N TYR A 111 27.64 26.60 -11.21
CA TYR A 111 27.52 27.69 -10.23
C TYR A 111 28.87 28.34 -9.92
N GLY A 112 29.94 27.54 -9.80
CA GLY A 112 31.30 28.02 -9.53
C GLY A 112 32.04 28.62 -10.73
N GLY A 113 31.39 28.73 -11.90
CA GLY A 113 32.00 29.24 -13.14
C GLY A 113 33.12 28.37 -13.73
N ASN A 114 33.32 27.17 -13.18
CA ASN A 114 34.36 26.22 -13.56
C ASN A 114 33.69 24.94 -14.04
N ASN A 115 33.50 24.80 -15.36
CA ASN A 115 32.88 23.63 -16.00
C ASN A 115 33.78 22.37 -15.98
N ASP A 116 34.75 22.33 -15.08
CA ASP A 116 35.69 21.24 -14.98
C ASP A 116 35.13 20.12 -14.07
N LEU A 117 34.55 19.11 -14.71
CA LEU A 117 34.04 17.91 -14.06
C LEU A 117 35.14 16.92 -13.65
N SER A 118 36.42 17.24 -13.88
CA SER A 118 37.53 16.40 -13.39
C SER A 118 37.87 16.65 -11.92
N ARG A 119 37.36 17.75 -11.34
CA ARG A 119 37.67 18.15 -9.96
C ARG A 119 36.82 17.37 -8.95
N PRO A 120 37.42 16.58 -8.04
CA PRO A 120 36.67 15.79 -7.05
C PRO A 120 35.80 16.64 -6.11
N GLU A 121 36.22 17.88 -5.86
CA GLU A 121 35.49 18.84 -5.02
C GLU A 121 34.08 19.14 -5.56
N ASN A 122 33.89 19.19 -6.88
CA ASN A 122 32.58 19.45 -7.47
C ASN A 122 31.58 18.33 -7.17
N TYR A 123 32.05 17.07 -7.13
CA TYR A 123 31.22 15.93 -6.73
C TYR A 123 30.90 15.94 -5.25
N LEU A 124 31.86 16.32 -4.39
CA LEU A 124 31.64 16.41 -2.95
C LEU A 124 30.59 17.48 -2.61
N TRP A 125 30.72 18.66 -3.19
CA TRP A 125 29.77 19.76 -2.97
C TRP A 125 28.42 19.49 -3.62
N GLY A 126 28.41 18.93 -4.83
CA GLY A 126 27.18 18.46 -5.49
C GLY A 126 26.47 17.38 -4.67
N ALA A 127 27.20 16.45 -4.07
CA ALA A 127 26.61 15.46 -3.18
C ALA A 127 26.01 16.11 -1.93
N LEU A 128 26.77 16.99 -1.26
CA LEU A 128 26.37 17.58 0.02
C LEU A 128 25.19 18.55 -0.12
N PHE A 129 25.21 19.44 -1.12
CA PHE A 129 24.22 20.51 -1.26
C PHE A 129 23.04 20.16 -2.17
N PHE A 130 23.14 19.11 -2.99
CA PHE A 130 22.07 18.69 -3.88
C PHE A 130 21.60 17.27 -3.60
N ALA A 131 22.48 16.27 -3.69
CA ALA A 131 22.07 14.87 -3.60
C ALA A 131 21.55 14.49 -2.20
N VAL A 132 22.23 14.89 -1.12
CA VAL A 132 21.84 14.58 0.26
C VAL A 132 20.48 15.17 0.63
N PRO A 133 20.20 16.47 0.41
CA PRO A 133 18.87 17.04 0.66
C PRO A 133 17.77 16.36 -0.15
N LEU A 134 17.99 16.15 -1.46
CA LEU A 134 17.00 15.53 -2.35
C LEU A 134 16.66 14.10 -1.91
N MET A 135 17.70 13.28 -1.67
CA MET A 135 17.52 11.89 -1.23
C MET A 135 16.88 11.79 0.14
N THR A 136 17.11 12.78 1.01
CA THR A 136 16.49 12.84 2.34
C THR A 136 14.99 13.15 2.23
N ILE A 137 14.59 14.10 1.38
CA ILE A 137 13.17 14.42 1.15
C ILE A 137 12.43 13.20 0.58
N LEU A 138 12.98 12.56 -0.47
CA LEU A 138 12.35 11.36 -1.04
C LEU A 138 12.36 10.18 -0.05
N GLY A 139 13.47 9.96 0.65
CA GLY A 139 13.59 8.88 1.62
C GLY A 139 12.59 9.03 2.76
N THR A 140 12.43 10.24 3.29
CA THR A 140 11.43 10.52 4.35
C THR A 140 10.00 10.41 3.84
N HIS A 141 9.74 10.80 2.59
CA HIS A 141 8.43 10.64 1.95
C HIS A 141 8.01 9.16 1.88
N GLU A 142 8.86 8.32 1.31
CA GLU A 142 8.58 6.89 1.17
C GLU A 142 8.54 6.17 2.53
N LEU A 143 9.43 6.55 3.46
CA LEU A 143 9.41 6.01 4.82
C LEU A 143 8.11 6.37 5.56
N SER A 144 7.57 7.57 5.34
CA SER A 144 6.31 8.00 5.95
C SER A 144 5.14 7.15 5.44
N HIS A 145 5.09 6.88 4.13
CA HIS A 145 4.12 5.98 3.53
C HIS A 145 4.26 4.55 4.07
N TYR A 146 5.49 4.03 4.16
CA TYR A 146 5.75 2.72 4.73
C TYR A 146 5.31 2.60 6.19
N LEU A 147 5.63 3.59 7.03
CA LEU A 147 5.23 3.61 8.45
C LEU A 147 3.72 3.73 8.61
N ALA A 148 3.04 4.53 7.77
CA ALA A 148 1.58 4.64 7.77
C ALA A 148 0.92 3.31 7.39
N ALA A 149 1.38 2.67 6.30
CA ALA A 149 0.87 1.38 5.87
C ALA A 149 1.11 0.28 6.92
N LYS A 150 2.30 0.24 7.53
CA LYS A 150 2.63 -0.69 8.62
C LYS A 150 1.70 -0.51 9.82
N LYS A 151 1.42 0.72 10.23
CA LYS A 151 0.46 1.01 11.33
C LYS A 151 -0.96 0.55 10.99
N CYS A 152 -1.38 0.68 9.74
CA CYS A 152 -2.70 0.25 9.27
C CYS A 152 -2.78 -1.23 8.87
N GLY A 153 -1.68 -2.00 8.99
CA GLY A 153 -1.63 -3.41 8.60
C GLY A 153 -1.76 -3.66 7.10
N VAL A 154 -1.51 -2.64 6.28
CA VAL A 154 -1.52 -2.70 4.81
C VAL A 154 -0.10 -3.01 4.35
N ALA A 155 0.04 -3.90 3.36
CA ALA A 155 1.33 -4.18 2.76
C ALA A 155 1.77 -2.98 1.90
N ALA A 156 2.85 -2.32 2.31
CA ALA A 156 3.60 -1.39 1.48
C ALA A 156 5.00 -1.96 1.26
N SER A 157 5.52 -1.86 0.04
CA SER A 157 6.91 -2.20 -0.25
C SER A 157 7.78 -0.98 0.00
N LEU A 158 8.99 -1.23 0.50
CA LEU A 158 10.14 -0.35 0.32
C LEU A 158 10.95 -0.84 -0.89
#